data_AF-A0A075GGF0-F1
#
_entry.id   AF-A0A075GGF0-F1
#
_cell.length_a   1.000
_cell.length_b   1.000
_cell.length_c   1.000
_cell.angle_alpha   90.00
_cell.angle_beta   90.00
_cell.angle_gamma   90.00
#
_symmetry.space_group_name_H-M   'P 1'
#
loop_
_entity.id
_entity.type
_entity.pdbx_description
1 polymer ?
#
loop_
_entity_poly.entity_id
_entity_poly.type
_entity_poly.pdbx_seq_one_letter_code
_entity_poly.pdbx_strand_id
1 'polypeptide(L)'
;MRLGSKTDDEFLIKLNKKNSQIQSIFHEKIKEIAKKHPVDVMMQDGIVKKQETFDVEKIHQVYNEFANRLQDWTLDGISSTNDEGIRRNFIKLNTNTDDCRISLHLSIQYHVILFYQPNYEVMKKQKELSDFMDETKKHEGELTEKSDHLILEKLRAEGYKDLDPQNLFEIFYSDDKIREKIMSEIEIQTDGDLQKISQRKESLLKELDDLLLETYQMEPILIDEARLVTGEEGCVCNIDIERIENDQKTGLFDSEQVSSSTKEKISILIDQVLEAIT
;
A
#
# COMPACT_ATOMS: atom_id res chain seq x y z
N MET A 1 7.13 29.62 -3.22
CA MET A 1 6.12 29.78 -4.28
C MET A 1 6.21 28.57 -5.19
N ARG A 2 5.08 27.95 -5.50
CA ARG A 2 5.01 26.86 -6.48
C ARG A 2 4.81 27.43 -7.89
N LEU A 3 5.65 27.00 -8.83
CA LEU A 3 5.46 27.31 -10.25
C LEU A 3 4.17 26.66 -10.77
N GLY A 4 3.48 27.36 -11.67
CA GLY A 4 2.14 27.02 -12.17
C GLY A 4 1.00 27.82 -11.52
N SER A 5 1.30 28.57 -10.45
CA SER A 5 0.32 29.49 -9.83
C SER A 5 0.02 30.70 -10.73
N LYS A 6 -1.23 31.16 -10.75
CA LYS A 6 -1.62 32.39 -11.46
C LYS A 6 -0.87 33.60 -10.87
N THR A 7 -0.33 34.44 -11.75
CA THR A 7 0.48 35.61 -11.39
C THR A 7 0.53 36.59 -12.56
N ASP A 8 0.66 37.89 -12.26
CA ASP A 8 0.85 38.95 -13.24
C ASP A 8 2.34 39.34 -13.39
N ASP A 9 3.23 38.76 -12.58
CA ASP A 9 4.68 39.01 -12.67
C ASP A 9 5.29 38.35 -13.93
N GLU A 10 5.91 39.18 -14.79
CA GLU A 10 6.47 38.72 -16.07
C GLU A 10 7.56 37.65 -15.94
N PHE A 11 8.36 37.69 -14.87
CA PHE A 11 9.41 36.70 -14.62
C PHE A 11 8.79 35.36 -14.27
N LEU A 12 7.81 35.35 -13.38
CA LEU A 12 7.08 34.15 -12.98
C LEU A 12 6.22 33.58 -14.12
N ILE A 13 5.64 34.42 -14.98
CA ILE A 13 4.95 33.98 -16.20
C ILE A 13 5.91 33.19 -17.12
N LYS A 14 7.14 33.68 -17.30
CA LYS A 14 8.17 32.97 -18.10
C LYS A 14 8.55 31.63 -17.47
N LEU A 15 8.74 31.58 -16.15
CA LEU A 15 9.03 30.33 -15.44
C LEU A 15 7.86 29.34 -15.50
N ASN A 16 6.62 29.82 -15.37
CA ASN A 16 5.42 29.00 -15.48
C ASN A 16 5.31 28.33 -16.84
N LYS A 17 5.66 29.03 -17.93
CA LYS A 17 5.68 28.43 -19.28
C LYS A 17 6.68 27.27 -19.38
N LYS A 18 7.87 27.43 -18.81
CA LYS A 18 8.88 26.34 -18.76
C LYS A 18 8.38 25.19 -17.88
N ASN A 19 7.80 25.49 -16.71
CA ASN A 19 7.22 24.49 -15.82
C ASN A 19 6.13 23.66 -16.52
N SER A 20 5.24 24.28 -17.30
CA SER A 20 4.24 23.54 -18.09
C SER A 20 4.87 22.61 -19.13
N GLN A 21 5.99 22.98 -19.74
CA GLN A 21 6.73 22.10 -20.65
C GLN A 21 7.35 20.92 -19.90
N ILE A 22 7.99 21.18 -18.75
CA ILE A 22 8.56 20.14 -17.88
C ILE A 22 7.47 19.15 -17.45
N GLN A 23 6.33 19.64 -16.96
CA GLN A 23 5.19 18.81 -16.56
C GLN A 23 4.67 17.97 -17.73
N SER A 24 4.54 18.56 -18.92
CA SER A 24 4.10 17.84 -20.12
C SER A 24 5.07 16.72 -20.49
N ILE A 25 6.39 16.97 -20.49
CA ILE A 25 7.38 15.96 -20.85
C ILE A 25 7.43 14.84 -19.80
N PHE A 26 7.38 15.20 -18.51
CA PHE A 26 7.28 14.23 -17.42
C PHE A 26 6.06 13.33 -17.60
N HIS A 27 4.90 13.93 -17.84
CA HIS A 27 3.63 13.22 -18.02
C HIS A 27 3.69 12.21 -19.16
N GLU A 28 4.26 12.58 -20.31
CA GLU A 28 4.42 11.65 -21.43
C GLU A 28 5.36 10.48 -21.09
N LYS A 29 6.48 10.73 -20.38
CA LYS A 29 7.35 9.63 -19.91
C LYS A 29 6.60 8.68 -18.96
N ILE A 30 5.77 9.22 -18.07
CA ILE A 30 4.96 8.41 -17.15
C ILE A 30 3.89 7.62 -17.90
N LYS A 31 3.22 8.20 -18.91
CA LYS A 31 2.27 7.46 -19.76
C LYS A 31 2.92 6.25 -20.44
N GLU A 32 4.15 6.41 -20.93
CA GLU A 32 4.90 5.34 -21.56
C GLU A 32 5.23 4.20 -20.57
N ILE A 33 5.63 4.54 -19.34
CA ILE A 33 5.88 3.56 -18.27
C ILE A 33 4.60 2.87 -17.81
N ALA A 34 3.52 3.62 -17.69
CA ALA A 34 2.21 3.15 -17.25
C ALA A 34 1.46 2.36 -18.33
N LYS A 35 2.07 2.09 -19.49
CA LYS A 35 1.48 1.23 -20.52
C LYS A 35 1.21 -0.15 -19.94
N LYS A 36 -0.08 -0.45 -19.86
CA LYS A 36 -0.58 -1.71 -19.31
C LYS A 36 -0.18 -2.87 -20.21
N HIS A 37 0.26 -3.97 -19.60
CA HIS A 37 0.48 -5.25 -20.25
C HIS A 37 -0.22 -6.36 -19.45
N PRO A 38 -0.69 -7.42 -20.12
CA PRO A 38 -1.36 -8.51 -19.44
C PRO A 38 -0.36 -9.45 -18.76
N VAL A 39 -0.67 -9.87 -17.54
CA VAL A 39 0.04 -10.94 -16.80
C VAL A 39 -0.95 -12.03 -16.39
N ASP A 40 -0.47 -13.27 -16.33
CA ASP A 40 -1.26 -14.37 -15.79
C ASP A 40 -1.27 -14.31 -14.27
N VAL A 41 -2.46 -14.38 -13.68
CA VAL A 41 -2.67 -14.39 -12.23
C VAL A 41 -3.59 -15.53 -11.85
N MET A 42 -3.39 -16.10 -10.67
CA MET A 42 -4.23 -17.16 -10.12
C MET A 42 -5.13 -16.61 -9.02
N MET A 43 -6.41 -16.94 -9.12
CA MET A 43 -7.44 -16.61 -8.13
C MET A 43 -7.41 -17.63 -6.98
N GLN A 44 -8.14 -17.34 -5.91
CA GLN A 44 -8.23 -18.23 -4.73
C GLN A 44 -8.88 -19.59 -5.05
N ASP A 45 -9.73 -19.64 -6.08
CA ASP A 45 -10.38 -20.86 -6.60
C ASP A 45 -9.50 -21.63 -7.61
N GLY A 46 -8.24 -21.21 -7.80
CA GLY A 46 -7.30 -21.82 -8.73
C GLY A 46 -7.51 -21.44 -10.19
N ILE A 47 -8.50 -20.59 -10.52
CA ILE A 47 -8.71 -20.12 -11.90
C ILE A 47 -7.59 -19.16 -12.29
N VAL A 48 -6.94 -19.44 -13.42
CA VAL A 48 -5.96 -18.54 -14.03
C VAL A 48 -6.69 -17.56 -14.95
N LYS A 49 -6.42 -16.27 -14.78
CA LYS A 49 -6.96 -15.19 -15.64
C LYS A 49 -5.85 -14.21 -16.04
N LYS A 50 -6.14 -13.39 -17.05
CA LYS A 50 -5.29 -12.25 -17.40
C LYS A 50 -5.67 -11.04 -16.55
N GLN A 51 -4.66 -10.39 -15.98
CA GLN A 51 -4.79 -9.11 -15.28
C GLN A 51 -3.88 -8.08 -15.94
N GLU A 52 -4.35 -6.85 -16.12
CA GLU A 52 -3.51 -5.75 -16.59
C GLU A 52 -2.65 -5.21 -15.45
N THR A 53 -1.39 -4.93 -15.76
CA THR A 53 -0.44 -4.27 -14.86
C THR A 53 0.60 -3.45 -15.66
N PHE A 54 1.45 -2.69 -14.99
CA PHE A 54 2.56 -1.96 -15.61
C PHE A 54 3.87 -2.20 -14.86
N ASP A 55 4.99 -1.87 -15.50
CA ASP A 55 6.32 -2.12 -14.93
C ASP A 55 6.76 -0.94 -14.07
N VAL A 56 6.48 -1.04 -12.77
CA VAL A 56 6.78 0.03 -11.82
C VAL A 56 8.28 0.28 -11.65
N GLU A 57 9.13 -0.74 -11.81
CA GLU A 57 10.59 -0.61 -11.61
C GLU A 57 11.24 0.34 -12.61
N LYS A 58 10.63 0.52 -13.79
CA LYS A 58 11.08 1.50 -14.79
C LYS A 58 11.05 2.93 -14.27
N ILE A 59 10.24 3.25 -13.26
CA ILE A 59 10.22 4.61 -12.69
C ILE A 59 11.57 4.97 -12.04
N HIS A 60 12.22 4.01 -11.38
CA HIS A 60 13.52 4.22 -10.75
C HIS A 60 14.58 4.55 -11.79
N GLN A 61 14.50 3.93 -12.97
CA GLN A 61 15.40 4.25 -14.09
C GLN A 61 15.22 5.70 -14.53
N VAL A 62 13.97 6.15 -14.71
CA VAL A 62 13.68 7.56 -15.03
C VAL A 62 14.25 8.48 -13.94
N TYR A 63 13.93 8.25 -12.67
CA TYR A 63 14.42 9.11 -11.58
C TYR A 63 15.95 9.16 -11.49
N ASN A 64 16.63 8.04 -11.73
CA ASN A 64 18.08 7.99 -11.78
C ASN A 64 18.66 8.75 -12.98
N GLU A 65 18.06 8.63 -14.18
CA GLU A 65 18.46 9.41 -15.35
C GLU A 65 18.34 10.92 -15.09
N PHE A 66 17.27 11.35 -14.43
CA PHE A 66 17.08 12.74 -13.99
C PHE A 66 18.18 13.20 -13.04
N ALA A 67 18.40 12.46 -11.96
CA ALA A 67 19.41 12.80 -10.96
C ALA A 67 20.81 12.89 -11.56
N ASN A 68 21.15 11.96 -12.47
CA ASN A 68 22.46 11.93 -13.14
C ASN A 68 22.70 13.11 -14.08
N ARG A 69 21.64 13.71 -14.63
CA ARG A 69 21.73 14.91 -15.48
C ARG A 69 21.76 16.21 -14.66
N LEU A 70 21.21 16.20 -13.45
CA LEU A 70 21.19 17.32 -12.51
C LEU A 70 22.30 17.17 -11.45
N GLN A 71 23.56 17.02 -11.86
CA GLN A 71 24.68 16.69 -10.96
C GLN A 71 24.97 17.76 -9.90
N ASP A 72 24.68 19.03 -10.21
CA ASP A 72 24.85 20.17 -9.29
C ASP A 72 23.65 20.32 -8.33
N TRP A 73 22.65 19.45 -8.42
CA TRP A 73 21.51 19.42 -7.51
C TRP A 73 21.76 18.40 -6.41
N THR A 74 21.37 18.77 -5.20
CA THR A 74 21.36 17.87 -4.05
C THR A 74 20.16 16.95 -4.16
N LEU A 75 20.42 15.64 -4.14
CA LEU A 75 19.39 14.62 -4.06
C LEU A 75 18.97 14.44 -2.59
N ASP A 76 17.73 14.82 -2.26
CA ASP A 76 17.17 14.60 -0.92
C ASP A 76 16.76 13.14 -0.70
N GLY A 77 16.46 12.42 -1.78
CA GLY A 77 16.24 10.99 -1.78
C GLY A 77 15.30 10.51 -2.89
N ILE A 78 15.44 9.22 -3.21
CA ILE A 78 14.43 8.41 -3.90
C ILE A 78 13.76 7.58 -2.81
N SER A 79 12.44 7.55 -2.78
CA SER A 79 11.70 6.85 -1.72
C SER A 79 10.42 6.23 -2.25
N SER A 80 10.06 5.12 -1.60
CA SER A 80 8.84 4.36 -1.86
C SER A 80 8.04 4.25 -0.56
N THR A 81 6.74 4.53 -0.60
CA THR A 81 5.84 4.19 0.53
C THR A 81 5.42 2.74 0.43
N ASN A 82 5.14 2.12 1.59
CA ASN A 82 4.68 0.74 1.67
C ASN A 82 3.33 0.64 2.40
N ASP A 83 2.43 1.56 2.11
CA ASP A 83 1.07 1.51 2.64
C ASP A 83 0.26 0.40 1.95
N GLU A 84 -0.62 -0.26 2.68
CA GLU A 84 -1.45 -1.36 2.17
C GLU A 84 -2.40 -0.86 1.08
N GLY A 85 -2.09 -1.20 -0.18
CA GLY A 85 -2.97 -0.98 -1.34
C GLY A 85 -2.73 0.30 -2.14
N ILE A 86 -2.04 1.32 -1.59
CA ILE A 86 -1.60 2.51 -2.33
C ILE A 86 -0.12 2.73 -2.05
N ARG A 87 0.70 2.77 -3.10
CA ARG A 87 2.13 3.06 -3.00
C ARG A 87 2.49 4.28 -3.80
N ARG A 88 3.54 4.96 -3.34
CA ARG A 88 4.08 6.15 -3.96
C ARG A 88 5.57 6.00 -4.16
N ASN A 89 6.03 6.22 -5.38
CA ASN A 89 7.46 6.43 -5.66
C ASN A 89 7.67 7.92 -5.89
N PHE A 90 8.73 8.48 -5.33
CA PHE A 90 9.08 9.87 -5.55
C PHE A 90 10.58 10.12 -5.49
N ILE A 91 10.98 11.21 -6.13
CA ILE A 91 12.31 11.79 -6.06
C ILE A 91 12.20 13.27 -5.70
N LYS A 92 13.08 13.72 -4.81
CA LYS A 92 13.22 15.12 -4.44
C LYS A 92 14.66 15.59 -4.69
N LEU A 93 14.80 16.66 -5.45
CA LEU A 93 16.07 17.33 -5.68
C LEU A 93 15.95 18.80 -5.27
N ASN A 94 17.04 19.40 -4.82
CA ASN A 94 17.10 20.83 -4.60
C ASN A 94 18.46 21.43 -4.97
N THR A 95 18.49 22.74 -5.18
CA THR A 95 19.70 23.51 -5.35
C THR A 95 19.49 24.92 -4.81
N ASN A 96 20.59 25.61 -4.51
CA ASN A 96 20.55 26.95 -3.95
C ASN A 96 21.22 27.94 -4.91
N THR A 97 20.65 29.13 -5.01
CA THR A 97 21.23 30.27 -5.74
C THR A 97 20.98 31.55 -4.96
N ASP A 98 22.04 32.24 -4.57
CA ASP A 98 21.98 33.40 -3.68
C ASP A 98 21.15 33.08 -2.41
N ASP A 99 20.08 33.84 -2.13
CA ASP A 99 19.16 33.66 -1.01
C ASP A 99 17.90 32.84 -1.38
N CYS A 100 17.97 32.05 -2.46
CA CYS A 100 16.85 31.25 -2.97
C CYS A 100 17.19 29.76 -3.04
N ARG A 101 16.27 28.91 -2.57
CA ARG A 101 16.26 27.47 -2.81
C ARG A 101 15.26 27.12 -3.89
N ILE A 102 15.67 26.27 -4.82
CA ILE A 102 14.80 25.67 -5.83
C ILE A 102 14.67 24.19 -5.50
N SER A 103 13.44 23.68 -5.45
CA SER A 103 13.15 22.28 -5.17
C SER A 103 12.31 21.67 -6.28
N LEU A 104 12.68 20.48 -6.72
CA LEU A 104 11.96 19.66 -7.69
C LEU A 104 11.42 18.43 -6.98
N HIS A 105 10.13 18.18 -7.12
CA HIS A 105 9.45 16.99 -6.59
C HIS A 105 8.71 16.29 -7.73
N LEU A 106 9.17 15.08 -8.07
CA LEU A 106 8.50 14.19 -9.02
C LEU A 106 7.97 12.98 -8.27
N SER A 107 6.75 12.56 -8.57
CA SER A 107 6.13 11.41 -7.92
C SER A 107 5.15 10.68 -8.82
N ILE A 108 5.00 9.38 -8.60
CA ILE A 108 3.86 8.58 -9.05
C ILE A 108 3.17 7.94 -7.85
N GLN A 109 1.86 7.76 -7.92
CA GLN A 109 1.03 7.08 -6.94
C GLN A 109 0.12 6.08 -7.65
N TYR A 110 0.13 4.85 -7.16
CA TYR A 110 -0.47 3.70 -7.84
C TYR A 110 -1.03 2.70 -6.82
N HIS A 111 -2.01 1.92 -7.25
CA HIS A 111 -2.59 0.84 -6.49
C HIS A 111 -1.79 -0.45 -6.63
N VAL A 112 -1.74 -1.22 -5.55
CA VAL A 112 -1.18 -2.58 -5.53
C VAL A 112 -2.31 -3.57 -5.27
N ILE A 113 -2.47 -4.53 -6.17
CA ILE A 113 -3.44 -5.63 -6.05
C ILE A 113 -2.67 -6.94 -6.00
N LEU A 114 -2.94 -7.73 -4.97
CA LEU A 114 -2.32 -9.03 -4.73
C LEU A 114 -3.14 -10.14 -5.37
N PHE A 115 -2.46 -10.99 -6.13
CA PHE A 115 -2.98 -12.26 -6.64
C PHE A 115 -2.03 -13.38 -6.29
N TYR A 116 -2.42 -14.65 -6.49
CA TYR A 116 -1.45 -15.73 -6.41
C TYR A 116 -0.69 -15.89 -7.73
N GLN A 117 0.56 -16.35 -7.62
CA GLN A 117 1.34 -16.77 -8.78
C GLN A 117 0.67 -17.95 -9.49
N PRO A 118 0.63 -17.98 -10.84
CA PRO A 118 0.02 -19.09 -11.59
C PRO A 118 0.97 -20.30 -11.66
N ASN A 119 1.28 -20.90 -10.51
CA ASN A 119 2.20 -22.03 -10.39
C ASN A 119 1.56 -23.21 -9.65
N TYR A 120 2.20 -24.38 -9.78
CA TYR A 120 1.69 -25.62 -9.20
C TYR A 120 1.69 -25.63 -7.66
N GLU A 121 2.67 -24.96 -7.03
CA GLU A 121 2.75 -24.92 -5.56
C GLU A 121 1.56 -24.18 -4.95
N VAL A 122 1.11 -23.09 -5.57
CA VAL A 122 -0.13 -22.40 -5.15
C VAL A 122 -1.31 -23.35 -5.20
N MET A 123 -1.53 -24.05 -6.32
CA MET A 123 -2.66 -24.98 -6.46
C MET A 123 -2.63 -26.08 -5.40
N LYS A 124 -1.44 -26.64 -5.15
CA LYS A 124 -1.23 -27.67 -4.14
C LYS A 124 -1.55 -27.15 -2.74
N LYS A 125 -1.09 -25.94 -2.40
CA LYS A 125 -1.34 -25.31 -1.10
C LYS A 125 -2.79 -24.91 -0.89
N GLN A 126 -3.45 -24.38 -1.93
CA GLN A 126 -4.88 -24.09 -1.90
C GLN A 126 -5.71 -25.38 -1.69
N LYS A 127 -5.34 -26.47 -2.38
CA LYS A 127 -5.97 -27.77 -2.15
C LYS A 127 -5.73 -28.29 -0.74
N GLU A 128 -4.49 -28.25 -0.26
CA GLU A 128 -4.13 -28.64 1.10
C GLU A 128 -4.94 -27.87 2.15
N LEU A 129 -5.09 -26.55 1.96
CA LEU A 129 -5.91 -25.71 2.83
C LEU A 129 -7.40 -26.09 2.76
N SER A 130 -7.92 -26.37 1.56
CA SER A 130 -9.32 -26.81 1.39
C SER A 130 -9.58 -28.14 2.08
N ASP A 131 -8.73 -29.15 1.83
CA ASP A 131 -8.84 -30.48 2.43
C ASP A 131 -8.74 -30.36 3.97
N PHE A 132 -7.80 -29.54 4.46
CA PHE A 132 -7.64 -29.25 5.89
C PHE A 132 -8.87 -28.56 6.51
N MET A 133 -9.51 -27.62 5.80
CA MET A 133 -10.74 -26.97 6.25
C MET A 133 -11.91 -27.94 6.33
N ASP A 134 -12.05 -28.84 5.35
CA ASP A 134 -13.09 -29.87 5.36
C ASP A 134 -12.90 -30.88 6.50
N GLU A 135 -11.65 -31.31 6.74
CA GLU A 135 -11.30 -32.16 7.88
C GLU A 135 -11.55 -31.47 9.21
N THR A 136 -11.17 -30.19 9.33
CA THR A 136 -11.41 -29.37 10.53
C THR A 136 -12.89 -29.27 10.84
N LYS A 137 -13.71 -28.96 9.83
CA LYS A 137 -15.16 -28.85 9.98
C LYS A 137 -15.80 -30.17 10.43
N LYS A 138 -15.30 -31.30 9.92
CA LYS A 138 -15.72 -32.62 10.38
C LYS A 138 -15.32 -32.86 11.84
N HIS A 139 -14.09 -32.52 12.19
CA HIS A 139 -13.57 -32.68 13.55
C HIS A 139 -14.33 -31.81 14.57
N GLU A 140 -14.62 -30.55 14.22
CA GLU A 140 -15.46 -29.66 15.03
C GLU A 140 -16.86 -30.23 15.24
N GLY A 141 -17.44 -30.87 14.22
CA GLY A 141 -18.70 -31.60 14.34
C GLY A 141 -18.61 -32.77 15.33
N GLU A 142 -17.58 -33.60 15.22
CA GLU A 142 -17.33 -34.71 16.15
C GLU A 142 -17.08 -34.23 17.59
N LEU A 143 -16.37 -33.12 17.78
CA LEU A 143 -16.15 -32.49 19.08
C LEU A 143 -17.44 -31.95 19.68
N THR A 144 -18.32 -31.37 18.85
CA THR A 144 -19.65 -30.90 19.28
C THR A 144 -20.48 -32.07 19.78
N GLU A 145 -20.57 -33.17 19.00
CA GLU A 145 -21.31 -34.37 19.42
C GLU A 145 -20.75 -34.99 20.70
N LYS A 146 -19.42 -35.07 20.85
CA LYS A 146 -18.77 -35.57 22.07
C LYS A 146 -19.05 -34.67 23.27
N SER A 147 -19.01 -33.35 23.09
CA SER A 147 -19.29 -32.38 24.14
C SER A 147 -20.74 -32.49 24.60
N ASP A 148 -21.68 -32.59 23.66
CA ASP A 148 -23.10 -32.81 23.95
C ASP A 148 -23.33 -34.12 24.72
N HIS A 149 -22.68 -35.21 24.31
CA HIS A 149 -22.77 -36.48 25.03
C HIS A 149 -22.21 -36.37 26.46
N LEU A 150 -21.04 -35.73 26.63
CA LEU A 150 -20.42 -35.53 27.94
C LEU A 150 -21.31 -34.69 28.87
N ILE A 151 -21.89 -33.61 28.35
CA ILE A 151 -22.85 -32.77 29.07
C ILE A 151 -24.01 -33.64 29.59
N LEU A 152 -24.65 -34.40 28.70
CA LEU A 152 -25.80 -35.24 29.06
C LEU A 152 -25.43 -36.34 30.05
N GLU A 153 -24.28 -36.99 29.90
CA GLU A 153 -23.81 -38.03 30.82
C GLU A 153 -23.59 -37.48 32.22
N LYS A 154 -22.91 -36.32 32.34
CA LYS A 154 -22.62 -35.69 33.63
C LYS A 154 -23.88 -35.20 34.33
N LEU A 155 -24.78 -34.57 33.59
CA LEU A 155 -26.07 -34.13 34.14
C LEU A 155 -26.89 -35.34 34.64
N ARG A 156 -26.89 -36.47 33.93
CA ARG A 156 -27.54 -37.70 34.42
C ARG A 156 -26.86 -38.26 35.67
N ALA A 157 -25.53 -38.25 35.73
CA ALA A 157 -24.76 -38.73 36.87
C ALA A 157 -25.02 -37.91 38.15
N GLU A 158 -25.25 -36.61 38.01
CA GLU A 158 -25.59 -35.69 39.11
C GLU A 158 -27.11 -35.73 39.45
N GLY A 159 -27.90 -36.55 38.74
CA GLY A 159 -29.28 -36.89 39.08
C GLY A 159 -30.37 -36.14 38.31
N TYR A 160 -30.01 -35.34 37.30
CA TYR A 160 -30.97 -34.63 36.45
C TYR A 160 -31.66 -35.60 35.47
N LYS A 161 -32.98 -35.45 35.30
CA LYS A 161 -33.83 -36.41 34.55
C LYS A 161 -34.43 -35.84 33.26
N ASP A 162 -34.87 -34.58 33.27
CA ASP A 162 -35.33 -33.87 32.08
C ASP A 162 -34.22 -32.97 31.54
N LEU A 163 -33.80 -33.23 30.30
CA LEU A 163 -32.64 -32.61 29.64
C LEU A 163 -33.02 -32.00 28.28
N ASP A 164 -34.24 -31.45 28.18
CA ASP A 164 -34.60 -30.62 27.03
C ASP A 164 -33.84 -29.28 27.05
N PRO A 165 -33.78 -28.54 25.92
CA PRO A 165 -33.01 -27.31 25.82
C PRO A 165 -33.40 -26.21 26.84
N GLN A 166 -34.67 -26.17 27.26
CA GLN A 166 -35.17 -25.16 28.20
C GLN A 166 -34.72 -25.50 29.63
N ASN A 167 -34.78 -26.78 30.01
CA ASN A 167 -34.27 -27.30 31.27
C ASN A 167 -32.74 -27.23 31.35
N LEU A 168 -32.01 -27.49 30.26
CA LEU A 168 -30.54 -27.36 30.20
C LEU A 168 -30.08 -25.94 30.53
N PHE A 169 -30.75 -24.93 29.98
CA PHE A 169 -30.44 -23.52 30.27
C PHE A 169 -30.70 -23.19 31.74
N GLU A 170 -31.84 -23.62 32.30
CA GLU A 170 -32.16 -23.40 33.71
C GLU A 170 -31.17 -24.09 34.65
N ILE A 171 -30.69 -25.29 34.33
CA ILE A 171 -29.69 -26.02 35.11
C ILE A 171 -28.35 -25.27 35.12
N PHE A 172 -27.84 -24.88 33.94
CA PHE A 172 -26.57 -24.15 33.85
C PHE A 172 -26.62 -22.72 34.40
N TYR A 173 -27.81 -22.13 34.45
CA TYR A 173 -28.05 -20.83 35.06
C TYR A 173 -28.15 -20.91 36.59
N SER A 174 -28.72 -21.99 37.11
CA SER A 174 -28.99 -22.15 38.55
C SER A 174 -27.84 -22.78 39.33
N ASP A 175 -26.98 -23.56 38.68
CA ASP A 175 -25.84 -24.23 39.29
C ASP A 175 -24.53 -23.86 38.57
N ASP A 176 -23.88 -22.81 39.07
CA ASP A 176 -22.60 -22.35 38.53
C ASP A 176 -21.49 -23.40 38.68
N LYS A 177 -21.54 -24.25 39.71
CA LYS A 177 -20.49 -25.25 39.98
C LYS A 177 -20.53 -26.40 38.99
N ILE A 178 -21.73 -26.88 38.65
CA ILE A 178 -21.87 -27.94 37.64
C ILE A 178 -21.48 -27.42 36.26
N ARG A 179 -21.84 -26.17 35.94
CA ARG A 179 -21.43 -25.49 34.70
C ARG A 179 -19.92 -25.41 34.60
N GLU A 180 -19.25 -24.86 35.62
CA GLU A 180 -17.79 -24.70 35.62
C GLU A 180 -17.05 -26.05 35.52
N LYS A 181 -17.53 -27.07 36.22
CA LYS A 181 -16.96 -28.44 36.17
C LYS A 181 -17.07 -29.05 34.78
N ILE A 182 -18.24 -28.96 34.15
CA ILE A 182 -18.48 -29.50 32.81
C ILE A 182 -17.66 -28.72 31.76
N MET A 183 -17.65 -27.39 31.83
CA MET A 183 -16.88 -26.56 30.89
C MET A 183 -15.36 -26.80 31.00
N SER A 184 -14.82 -26.90 32.22
CA SER A 184 -13.39 -27.18 32.42
C SER A 184 -12.98 -28.54 31.86
N GLU A 185 -13.83 -29.57 31.99
CA GLU A 185 -13.56 -30.89 31.42
C GLU A 185 -13.65 -30.90 29.88
N ILE A 186 -14.57 -30.14 29.30
CA ILE A 186 -14.68 -29.96 27.84
C ILE A 186 -13.44 -29.23 27.30
N GLU A 187 -13.02 -28.13 27.94
CA GLU A 187 -11.82 -27.38 27.57
C GLU A 187 -10.57 -28.25 27.61
N ILE A 188 -10.36 -29.04 28.66
CA ILE A 188 -9.21 -29.97 28.76
C ILE A 188 -9.19 -30.98 27.60
N GLN A 189 -10.35 -31.42 27.12
CA GLN A 189 -10.46 -32.39 26.04
C GLN A 189 -10.36 -31.78 24.64
N THR A 190 -10.51 -30.46 24.49
CA THR A 190 -10.65 -29.79 23.18
C THR A 190 -9.56 -28.78 22.87
N ASP A 191 -8.96 -28.13 23.89
CA ASP A 191 -8.04 -26.99 23.72
C ASP A 191 -6.75 -27.35 22.96
N GLY A 192 -6.17 -28.52 23.26
CA GLY A 192 -4.93 -28.98 22.61
C GLY A 192 -5.08 -29.29 21.11
N ASP A 193 -6.28 -29.61 20.64
CA ASP A 193 -6.53 -29.93 19.23
C ASP A 193 -6.94 -28.68 18.43
N LEU A 194 -7.70 -27.77 19.04
CA LEU A 194 -8.03 -26.47 18.44
C LEU A 194 -6.78 -25.60 18.21
N GLN A 195 -5.84 -25.57 19.16
CA GLN A 195 -4.59 -24.83 18.99
C GLN A 195 -3.74 -25.36 17.83
N LYS A 196 -3.63 -26.69 17.67
CA LYS A 196 -2.91 -27.29 16.54
C LYS A 196 -3.59 -26.97 15.21
N ILE A 197 -4.92 -26.97 15.18
CA ILE A 197 -5.69 -26.61 13.99
C ILE A 197 -5.41 -25.15 13.60
N SER A 198 -5.48 -24.23 14.56
CA SER A 198 -5.18 -22.81 14.30
C SER A 198 -3.75 -22.59 13.82
N GLN A 199 -2.76 -23.22 14.48
CA GLN A 199 -1.35 -23.13 14.08
C GLN A 199 -1.13 -23.67 12.67
N ARG A 200 -1.75 -24.81 12.32
CA ARG A 200 -1.62 -25.37 10.97
C ARG A 200 -2.26 -24.48 9.92
N LYS A 201 -3.44 -23.92 10.21
CA LYS A 201 -4.12 -22.96 9.31
C LYS A 201 -3.26 -21.73 9.06
N GLU A 202 -2.73 -21.10 10.11
CA GLU A 202 -1.85 -19.93 10.00
C GLU A 202 -0.58 -20.24 9.21
N SER A 203 0.03 -21.41 9.43
CA SER A 203 1.18 -21.87 8.65
C SER A 203 0.85 -21.97 7.17
N LEU A 204 -0.28 -22.56 6.80
CA LEU A 204 -0.70 -22.71 5.40
C LEU A 204 -1.01 -21.37 4.74
N LEU A 205 -1.65 -20.45 5.46
CA LEU A 205 -1.92 -19.10 4.96
C LEU A 205 -0.62 -18.34 4.72
N LYS A 206 0.34 -18.41 5.64
CA LYS A 206 1.66 -17.78 5.47
C LYS A 206 2.44 -18.36 4.29
N GLU A 207 2.40 -19.67 4.11
CA GLU A 207 3.00 -20.33 2.95
C GLU A 207 2.35 -19.89 1.62
N LEU A 208 1.05 -19.54 1.64
CA LEU A 208 0.36 -18.96 0.49
C LEU A 208 0.71 -17.48 0.28
N ASP A 209 0.88 -16.71 1.35
CA ASP A 209 1.28 -15.29 1.28
C ASP A 209 2.64 -15.13 0.59
N ASP A 210 3.58 -16.05 0.85
CA ASP A 210 4.90 -16.09 0.18
C ASP A 210 4.81 -16.35 -1.35
N LEU A 211 3.65 -16.79 -1.83
CA LEU A 211 3.38 -17.07 -3.25
C LEU A 211 2.48 -16.02 -3.91
N LEU A 212 2.30 -14.86 -3.26
CA LEU A 212 1.61 -13.73 -3.84
C LEU A 212 2.44 -13.08 -4.97
N LEU A 213 1.71 -12.48 -5.89
CA LEU A 213 2.16 -11.72 -7.03
C LEU A 213 1.50 -10.35 -6.95
N GLU A 214 2.32 -9.31 -6.92
CA GLU A 214 1.84 -7.94 -6.98
C GLU A 214 1.52 -7.54 -8.41
N THR A 215 0.37 -6.89 -8.58
CA THR A 215 0.02 -6.18 -9.81
C THR A 215 -0.23 -4.73 -9.48
N TYR A 216 0.28 -3.85 -10.33
CA TYR A 216 0.21 -2.41 -10.18
C TYR A 216 -0.83 -1.80 -11.13
N GLN A 217 -1.62 -0.85 -10.63
CA GLN A 217 -2.59 -0.09 -11.40
C GLN A 217 -2.42 1.41 -11.17
N MET A 218 -2.42 2.16 -12.25
CA MET A 218 -2.35 3.61 -12.22
C MET A 218 -2.97 4.18 -13.48
N GLU A 219 -3.78 5.22 -13.35
CA GLU A 219 -4.07 6.12 -14.46
C GLU A 219 -3.00 7.23 -14.52
N PRO A 220 -2.24 7.36 -15.64
CA PRO A 220 -1.16 8.32 -15.75
C PRO A 220 -1.74 9.72 -16.01
N ILE A 221 -2.33 10.34 -15.00
CA ILE A 221 -2.82 11.72 -15.03
C ILE A 221 -1.94 12.62 -14.16
N LEU A 222 -1.73 13.87 -14.58
CA LEU A 222 -1.12 14.86 -13.71
C LEU A 222 -2.11 15.26 -12.62
N ILE A 223 -1.69 15.15 -11.37
CA ILE A 223 -2.46 15.54 -10.19
C ILE A 223 -1.69 16.58 -9.39
N ASP A 224 -2.38 17.28 -8.52
CA ASP A 224 -1.75 18.17 -7.56
C ASP A 224 -1.43 17.43 -6.24
N GLU A 225 -0.70 18.09 -5.35
CA GLU A 225 -0.28 17.51 -4.08
C GLU A 225 -1.45 17.23 -3.13
N ALA A 226 -2.55 17.98 -3.21
CA ALA A 226 -3.72 17.74 -2.38
C ALA A 226 -4.39 16.41 -2.78
N ARG A 227 -4.57 16.19 -4.09
CA ARG A 227 -5.08 14.93 -4.66
C ARG A 227 -4.17 13.74 -4.32
N LEU A 228 -2.85 13.96 -4.41
CA LEU A 228 -1.86 12.96 -3.99
C LEU A 228 -2.03 12.58 -2.52
N VAL A 229 -2.22 13.55 -1.61
CA VAL A 229 -2.43 13.31 -0.17
C VAL A 229 -3.76 12.60 0.11
N THR A 230 -4.81 12.84 -0.67
CA THR A 230 -6.10 12.14 -0.53
C THR A 230 -6.12 10.72 -1.09
N GLY A 231 -4.98 10.20 -1.56
CA GLY A 231 -4.87 8.83 -2.06
C GLY A 231 -5.24 8.66 -3.54
N GLU A 232 -5.32 9.75 -4.31
CA GLU A 232 -5.63 9.64 -5.74
C GLU A 232 -4.44 9.13 -6.55
N GLU A 233 -4.69 8.22 -7.48
CA GLU A 233 -3.69 7.68 -8.40
C GLU A 233 -3.29 8.71 -9.47
N GLY A 234 -2.01 8.70 -9.85
CA GLY A 234 -1.49 9.61 -10.87
C GLY A 234 -0.05 10.02 -10.62
N CYS A 235 0.36 11.14 -11.21
CA CYS A 235 1.71 11.63 -11.14
C CYS A 235 1.77 13.12 -10.79
N VAL A 236 2.82 13.52 -10.09
CA VAL A 236 3.05 14.89 -9.62
C VAL A 236 4.40 15.36 -10.14
N CYS A 237 4.44 16.60 -10.61
CA CYS A 237 5.67 17.30 -11.00
C CYS A 237 5.57 18.74 -10.52
N ASN A 238 6.25 19.03 -9.41
CA ASN A 238 6.23 20.34 -8.76
C ASN A 238 7.63 20.94 -8.72
N ILE A 239 7.70 22.22 -9.03
CA ILE A 239 8.88 23.05 -8.83
C ILE A 239 8.51 24.17 -7.87
N ASP A 240 9.22 24.23 -6.76
CA ASP A 240 9.02 25.21 -5.70
C ASP A 240 10.26 26.11 -5.58
N ILE A 241 10.05 27.42 -5.47
CA ILE A 241 11.09 28.42 -5.23
C ILE A 241 10.85 29.03 -3.86
N GLU A 242 11.83 28.97 -2.98
CA GLU A 242 11.73 29.42 -1.58
C GLU A 242 12.84 30.40 -1.27
N ARG A 243 12.55 31.43 -0.47
CA ARG A 243 13.58 32.30 0.10
C ARG A 243 14.18 31.66 1.35
N ILE A 244 15.50 31.70 1.46
CA ILE A 244 16.25 31.13 2.56
C ILE A 244 17.18 32.17 3.18
N GLU A 245 17.26 32.18 4.52
CA GLU A 245 18.31 32.88 5.27
C GLU A 245 18.86 31.91 6.32
N ASN A 246 20.19 31.80 6.44
CA ASN A 246 20.85 30.86 7.36
C ASN A 246 20.33 29.41 7.25
N ASP A 247 20.14 28.93 6.01
CA ASP A 247 19.58 27.61 5.68
C ASP A 247 18.16 27.35 6.23
N GLN A 248 17.47 28.38 6.70
CA GLN A 248 16.09 28.31 7.16
C GLN A 248 15.15 29.04 6.20
N LYS A 249 13.95 28.47 6.04
CA LYS A 249 12.88 29.07 5.25
C LYS A 249 12.37 30.34 5.93
N THR A 250 12.50 31.47 5.26
CA THR A 250 12.18 32.79 5.86
C THR A 250 10.85 33.38 5.46
N GLY A 251 10.17 32.84 4.43
CA GLY A 251 8.83 33.30 4.08
C GLY A 251 8.32 32.88 2.70
N LEU A 252 7.25 33.55 2.26
CA LEU A 252 6.72 33.41 0.89
C LEU A 252 7.71 34.07 -0.09
N PHE A 253 8.03 33.39 -1.18
CA PHE A 253 8.85 33.97 -2.25
C PHE A 253 8.11 35.14 -2.90
N ASP A 254 8.78 36.29 -2.98
CA ASP A 254 8.32 37.51 -3.63
C ASP A 254 9.36 37.93 -4.67
N SER A 255 8.97 37.90 -5.95
CA SER A 255 9.86 38.21 -7.06
C SER A 255 10.31 39.67 -7.08
N GLU A 256 9.57 40.61 -6.48
CA GLU A 256 9.98 42.02 -6.43
C GLU A 256 11.18 42.24 -5.51
N GLN A 257 11.35 41.35 -4.52
CA GLN A 257 12.45 41.41 -3.55
C GLN A 257 13.73 40.72 -4.04
N VAL A 258 13.70 40.13 -5.23
CA VAL A 258 14.81 39.35 -5.81
C VAL A 258 15.51 40.16 -6.89
N SER A 259 16.84 40.21 -6.82
CA SER A 259 17.67 40.94 -7.79
C SER A 259 17.53 40.38 -9.21
N SER A 260 17.71 41.22 -10.23
CA SER A 260 17.68 40.78 -11.64
C SER A 260 18.71 39.69 -11.94
N SER A 261 19.90 39.76 -11.33
CA SER A 261 20.93 38.71 -11.46
C SER A 261 20.48 37.37 -10.85
N THR A 262 19.79 37.39 -9.72
CA THR A 262 19.27 36.18 -9.09
C THR A 262 18.14 35.58 -9.92
N LYS A 263 17.25 36.40 -10.49
CA LYS A 263 16.20 35.97 -11.44
C LYS A 263 16.79 35.27 -12.67
N GLU A 264 17.90 35.79 -13.20
CA GLU A 264 18.61 35.16 -14.33
C GLU A 264 19.18 33.79 -13.95
N LYS A 265 19.84 33.68 -12.78
CA LYS A 265 20.34 32.39 -12.26
C LYS A 265 19.21 31.38 -12.06
N ILE A 266 18.08 31.79 -11.46
CA ILE A 266 16.89 30.93 -11.31
C ILE A 266 16.41 30.45 -12.68
N SER A 267 16.35 31.34 -13.68
CA SER A 267 15.91 30.98 -15.04
C SER A 267 16.80 29.91 -15.67
N ILE A 268 18.13 30.01 -15.49
CA ILE A 268 19.12 29.03 -15.96
C ILE A 268 18.91 27.69 -15.25
N LEU A 269 18.68 27.69 -13.94
CA LEU A 269 18.43 26.45 -13.18
C LEU A 269 17.14 25.75 -13.64
N ILE A 270 16.08 26.51 -13.96
CA ILE A 270 14.87 25.93 -14.55
C ILE A 270 15.12 25.39 -15.97
N ASP A 271 15.99 26.03 -16.77
CA ASP A 271 16.40 25.51 -18.07
C ASP A 271 17.16 24.19 -17.93
N GLN A 272 18.03 24.05 -16.91
CA GLN A 272 18.68 22.77 -16.62
C GLN A 272 17.69 21.66 -16.33
N VAL A 273 16.60 21.93 -15.58
CA VAL A 273 15.54 20.93 -15.36
C VAL A 273 14.86 20.56 -16.68
N LEU A 274 14.58 21.54 -17.54
CA LEU A 274 13.96 21.32 -18.85
C LEU A 274 14.87 20.54 -19.81
N GLU A 275 16.18 20.75 -19.76
CA GLU A 275 17.16 19.97 -20.52
C GLU A 275 17.29 18.55 -19.95
N ALA A 276 17.32 18.40 -18.63
CA ALA A 276 17.42 17.11 -17.98
C ALA A 276 16.19 16.22 -18.25
N ILE A 277 14.99 16.80 -18.30
CA ILE A 277 13.72 16.10 -18.57
C ILE A 277 13.56 15.64 -20.01
N THR A 278 14.28 16.23 -20.97
CA THR A 278 14.12 15.89 -22.40
C THR A 278 14.82 14.56 -22.71
#